data_AF-A0A402AN84-F1
#
_entry.id   AF-A0A402AN84-F1
#
_cell.length_a   1.000
_cell.length_b   1.000
_cell.length_c   1.000
_cell.angle_alpha   90.00
_cell.angle_beta   90.00
_cell.angle_gamma   90.00
#
_symmetry.space_group_name_H-M   'P 1'
#
loop_
_entity.id
_entity.type
_entity.pdbx_description
1 polymer ?
#
loop_
_entity_poly.entity_id
_entity_poly.type
_entity_poly.pdbx_seq_one_letter_code
_entity_poly.pdbx_strand_id
1 'polypeptide(L)'
;MTWLDLWENTFDRIELPRQPDCPACGEHHFTFLEASGNSSTSLCGRNAVQVRNIKREQQQPLDFLNLAERLRVVGEVNYNAYLLRFQVDSYELTLFPDARAIIKGTDDEQVARSIYARYIGM
;
A
#
# COMPACT_ATOMS: atom_id res chain seq x y z
N MET A 1 22.69 -8.05 -15.44
CA MET A 1 21.29 -8.51 -15.34
C MET A 1 21.29 -10.02 -15.29
N THR A 2 20.50 -10.59 -14.39
CA THR A 2 20.31 -12.05 -14.33
C THR A 2 18.91 -12.34 -14.84
N TRP A 3 18.82 -13.16 -15.87
CA TRP A 3 17.56 -13.66 -16.41
C TRP A 3 17.32 -15.05 -15.83
N LEU A 4 16.11 -15.31 -15.34
CA LEU A 4 15.73 -16.61 -14.77
C LEU A 4 14.48 -17.12 -15.47
N ASP A 5 14.55 -18.35 -15.99
CA ASP A 5 13.40 -19.14 -16.38
C ASP A 5 13.05 -20.11 -15.25
N LEU A 6 11.91 -19.91 -14.61
CA LEU A 6 11.48 -20.78 -13.52
C LEU A 6 10.82 -22.06 -14.02
N TRP A 7 10.35 -22.10 -15.27
CA TRP A 7 9.72 -23.29 -15.84
C TRP A 7 10.77 -24.32 -16.26
N GLU A 8 11.82 -23.85 -16.92
CA GLU A 8 12.95 -24.68 -17.33
C GLU A 8 14.06 -24.74 -16.27
N ASN A 9 13.92 -23.98 -15.18
CA ASN A 9 14.91 -23.86 -14.11
C ASN A 9 16.32 -23.49 -14.63
N THR A 10 16.37 -22.56 -15.59
CA THR A 10 17.61 -22.05 -16.16
C THR A 10 17.85 -20.62 -15.75
N PHE A 11 19.12 -20.21 -15.75
CA PHE A 11 19.47 -18.81 -15.54
C PHE A 11 20.66 -18.41 -16.41
N ASP A 12 20.62 -17.17 -16.89
CA ASP A 12 21.68 -16.55 -17.65
C ASP A 12 22.12 -15.26 -16.99
N ARG A 13 23.43 -15.00 -17.03
CA ARG A 13 24.01 -13.77 -16.53
C ARG A 13 24.55 -12.95 -17.69
N ILE A 14 23.95 -11.79 -17.88
CA ILE A 14 24.34 -10.82 -18.91
C ILE A 14 25.03 -9.65 -18.22
N GLU A 15 26.26 -9.35 -18.63
CA GLU A 15 26.94 -8.13 -18.19
C GLU A 15 26.31 -6.91 -18.87
N LEU A 16 25.89 -5.93 -18.06
CA LEU A 16 25.37 -4.66 -18.55
C LEU A 16 26.32 -3.55 -18.09
N PRO A 17 27.09 -2.93 -19.00
CA PRO A 17 27.92 -1.80 -18.64
C PRO A 17 27.04 -0.62 -18.25
N ARG A 18 27.47 0.14 -17.22
CA ARG A 18 26.79 1.38 -16.83
C ARG A 18 27.12 2.48 -17.84
N GLN A 19 26.13 3.29 -18.17
CA GLN A 19 26.33 4.49 -18.97
C GLN A 19 26.59 5.69 -18.04
N PRO A 20 27.70 6.44 -18.22
CA PRO A 20 28.02 7.57 -17.34
C PRO A 20 26.95 8.65 -17.28
N ASP A 21 26.24 8.87 -18.40
CA ASP A 21 25.18 9.86 -18.60
C ASP A 21 23.76 9.32 -18.30
N CYS A 22 23.65 8.09 -17.80
CA CYS A 22 22.36 7.54 -17.40
C CYS A 22 21.91 8.19 -16.08
N PRO A 23 20.69 8.78 -16.01
CA PRO A 23 20.19 9.42 -14.80
C PRO A 23 20.20 8.48 -13.59
N ALA A 24 19.90 7.18 -13.76
CA ALA A 24 19.84 6.22 -12.65
C ALA A 24 21.19 5.54 -12.35
N CYS A 25 21.83 4.90 -13.34
CA CYS A 25 23.01 4.07 -13.07
C CYS A 25 24.36 4.82 -13.09
N GLY A 26 24.40 5.99 -13.75
CA GLY A 26 25.57 6.87 -13.80
C GLY A 26 25.45 8.00 -12.78
N GLU A 27 24.39 8.81 -12.91
CA GLU A 27 24.18 10.01 -12.08
C GLU A 27 23.54 9.71 -10.72
N HIS A 28 22.98 8.51 -10.50
CA HIS A 28 22.32 8.09 -9.25
C HIS A 28 21.10 8.94 -8.86
N HIS A 29 20.41 9.52 -9.84
CA HIS A 29 19.12 10.18 -9.66
C HIS A 29 17.98 9.14 -9.66
N PHE A 30 17.47 8.81 -8.46
CA PHE A 30 16.43 7.80 -8.26
C PHE A 30 15.07 8.42 -7.96
N THR A 31 14.52 9.20 -8.90
CA THR A 31 13.29 9.98 -8.73
C THR A 31 12.11 9.16 -8.18
N PHE A 32 11.99 7.88 -8.53
CA PHE A 32 10.91 7.01 -8.06
C PHE A 32 11.15 6.43 -6.66
N LEU A 33 12.40 6.28 -6.22
CA LEU A 33 12.72 5.90 -4.83
C LEU A 33 12.50 7.08 -3.88
N GLU A 34 12.72 8.30 -4.37
CA GLU A 34 12.54 9.54 -3.62
C GLU A 34 11.13 10.13 -3.74
N ALA A 35 10.29 9.59 -4.64
CA ALA A 35 8.94 10.06 -4.86
C ALA A 35 8.07 9.88 -3.60
N SER A 36 7.83 10.97 -2.89
CA SER A 36 6.87 11.03 -1.77
C SER A 36 5.46 11.30 -2.29
N GLY A 37 4.72 10.25 -2.67
CA GLY A 37 3.34 10.36 -3.16
C GLY A 37 2.42 9.25 -2.63
N ASN A 38 1.17 9.57 -2.28
CA ASN A 38 0.20 8.57 -1.87
C ASN A 38 -0.10 7.62 -3.04
N SER A 39 0.22 6.33 -2.89
CA SER A 39 -0.08 5.31 -3.90
C SER A 39 -1.32 4.52 -3.51
N SER A 40 -2.25 4.39 -4.44
CA SER A 40 -3.26 3.33 -4.41
C SER A 40 -2.99 2.36 -5.54
N THR A 41 -3.39 1.11 -5.35
CA THR A 41 -3.26 0.08 -6.38
C THR A 41 -4.41 -0.89 -6.24
N SER A 42 -5.18 -1.06 -7.30
CA SER A 42 -6.21 -2.11 -7.38
C SER A 42 -5.58 -3.51 -7.32
N LEU A 43 -6.12 -4.38 -6.47
CA LEU A 43 -5.71 -5.77 -6.34
C LEU A 43 -6.54 -6.62 -7.31
N CYS A 44 -5.95 -6.93 -8.47
CA CYS A 44 -6.64 -7.61 -9.56
C CYS A 44 -7.40 -8.87 -9.09
N GLY A 45 -8.67 -8.96 -9.49
CA GLY A 45 -9.55 -10.11 -9.19
C GLY A 45 -10.08 -10.18 -7.77
N ARG A 46 -9.91 -9.13 -6.95
CA ARG A 46 -10.30 -9.15 -5.52
C ARG A 46 -11.35 -8.11 -5.11
N ASN A 47 -11.85 -7.30 -6.06
CA ASN A 47 -12.72 -6.14 -5.79
C ASN A 47 -12.22 -5.32 -4.58
N ALA A 48 -10.92 -5.04 -4.60
CA ALA A 48 -10.23 -4.43 -3.49
C ALA A 48 -9.11 -3.51 -3.97
N VAL A 49 -8.91 -2.42 -3.26
CA VAL A 49 -7.82 -1.46 -3.51
C VAL A 49 -6.94 -1.38 -2.27
N GLN A 50 -5.63 -1.46 -2.47
CA GLN A 50 -4.67 -1.11 -1.44
C GLN A 50 -4.42 0.40 -1.48
N VAL A 51 -4.55 1.08 -0.34
CA VAL A 51 -4.25 2.51 -0.18
C VAL A 51 -3.05 2.64 0.77
N ARG A 52 -2.05 3.44 0.39
CA ARG A 52 -0.91 3.78 1.23
C ARG A 52 -0.85 5.29 1.46
N ASN A 53 -0.65 5.70 2.70
CA ASN A 53 -0.33 7.07 3.05
C ASN A 53 1.15 7.15 3.44
N ILE A 54 2.01 7.50 2.48
CA ILE A 54 3.48 7.49 2.66
C ILE A 54 3.91 8.45 3.77
N LYS A 55 3.19 9.58 3.98
CA LYS A 55 3.50 10.52 5.06
C LYS A 55 3.27 9.92 6.45
N ARG A 56 2.24 9.07 6.60
CA ARG A 56 1.92 8.36 7.85
C ARG A 56 2.76 7.11 8.05
N GLU A 57 3.15 6.44 6.97
CA GLU A 57 4.01 5.25 7.01
C GLU A 57 5.38 5.55 7.64
N GLN A 58 5.86 6.79 7.53
CA GLN A 58 7.08 7.29 8.16
C GLN A 58 6.88 7.81 9.60
N GLN A 59 5.64 7.79 10.12
CA GLN A 59 5.30 8.25 11.46
C GLN A 59 5.16 7.07 12.45
N GLN A 60 4.70 7.40 13.66
CA GLN A 60 4.38 6.41 14.68
C GLN A 60 3.25 5.47 14.23
N PRO A 61 3.29 4.17 14.61
CA PRO A 61 2.25 3.23 14.25
C PRO A 61 0.85 3.68 14.66
N LEU A 62 -0.17 3.27 13.91
CA LEU A 62 -1.56 3.54 14.25
C LEU A 62 -1.91 2.94 15.63
N ASP A 63 -2.49 3.77 16.49
CA ASP A 63 -3.11 3.33 17.73
C ASP A 63 -4.48 2.71 17.42
N PHE A 64 -4.50 1.38 17.30
CA PHE A 64 -5.74 0.64 17.02
C PHE A 64 -6.76 0.72 18.15
N LEU A 65 -6.35 0.94 19.41
CA LEU A 65 -7.29 1.09 20.51
C LEU A 65 -8.11 2.37 20.32
N ASN A 66 -7.42 3.51 20.17
CA ASN A 66 -8.08 4.79 19.96
C ASN A 66 -8.90 4.82 18.66
N LEU A 67 -8.35 4.25 17.59
CA LEU A 67 -9.05 4.19 16.31
C LEU A 67 -10.30 3.30 16.39
N ALA A 68 -10.24 2.17 17.10
CA ALA A 68 -11.40 1.29 17.27
C ALA A 68 -12.52 1.96 18.07
N GLU A 69 -12.20 2.71 19.12
CA GLU A 69 -13.20 3.47 19.88
C GLU A 69 -13.97 4.46 19.01
N ARG A 70 -13.26 5.18 18.14
CA ARG A 70 -13.89 6.12 17.18
C ARG A 70 -14.76 5.41 16.14
N LEU A 71 -14.28 4.30 15.59
CA LEU A 71 -14.95 3.61 14.48
C LEU A 71 -16.17 2.77 14.92
N ARG A 72 -16.20 2.28 16.17
CA ARG A 72 -17.32 1.50 16.71
C ARG A 72 -18.66 2.23 16.73
N VAL A 73 -18.63 3.56 16.68
CA VAL A 73 -19.84 4.39 16.61
C VAL A 73 -20.53 4.29 15.24
N VAL A 74 -19.78 3.90 14.20
CA VAL A 74 -20.24 3.93 12.80
C VAL A 74 -20.34 2.54 12.17
N GLY A 75 -19.64 1.54 12.71
CA GLY A 75 -19.68 0.18 12.18
C GLY A 75 -18.97 -0.84 13.06
N GLU A 76 -18.85 -2.07 12.56
CA GLU A 76 -18.24 -3.17 13.31
C GLU A 76 -16.71 -3.10 13.25
N VAL A 77 -16.06 -3.20 14.41
CA VAL A 77 -14.60 -3.12 14.51
C VAL A 77 -14.03 -4.28 15.32
N ASN A 78 -13.07 -4.97 14.73
CA ASN A 78 -12.25 -5.99 15.39
C ASN A 78 -10.78 -5.68 15.15
N TYR A 79 -9.91 -5.84 16.15
CA TYR A 79 -8.48 -5.60 15.98
C TYR A 79 -7.64 -6.53 16.86
N ASN A 80 -6.37 -6.67 16.48
CA ASN A 80 -5.32 -7.30 17.27
C ASN A 80 -4.01 -6.51 17.12
N ALA A 81 -2.90 -7.06 17.58
CA ALA A 81 -1.59 -6.38 17.49
C ALA A 81 -1.09 -6.14 16.05
N TYR A 82 -1.67 -6.80 15.04
CA TYR A 82 -1.17 -6.81 13.66
C TYR A 82 -2.08 -6.10 12.68
N LEU A 83 -3.38 -6.03 12.94
CA LEU A 83 -4.35 -5.36 12.06
C LEU A 83 -5.61 -4.93 12.80
N LEU A 84 -6.30 -3.95 12.22
CA LEU A 84 -7.66 -3.57 12.55
C LEU A 84 -8.57 -3.80 11.34
N ARG A 85 -9.67 -4.51 11.54
CA ARG A 85 -10.73 -4.72 10.55
C ARG A 85 -11.95 -3.90 10.92
N PHE A 86 -12.43 -3.12 9.97
CA PHE A 86 -13.60 -2.26 10.11
C PHE A 86 -14.57 -2.53 8.97
N GLN A 87 -15.82 -2.81 9.30
CA GLN A 87 -16.89 -3.03 8.33
C GLN A 87 -17.94 -1.92 8.44
N VAL A 88 -18.25 -1.29 7.31
CA VAL A 88 -19.22 -0.21 7.20
C VAL A 88 -19.87 -0.23 5.82
N ASP A 89 -21.19 -0.09 5.77
CA ASP A 89 -21.97 -0.18 4.54
C ASP A 89 -21.63 -1.45 3.72
N SER A 90 -21.19 -1.29 2.48
CA SER A 90 -20.74 -2.38 1.59
C SER A 90 -19.22 -2.54 1.55
N TYR A 91 -18.48 -1.96 2.49
CA TYR A 91 -17.02 -1.93 2.49
C TYR A 91 -16.41 -2.63 3.71
N GLU A 92 -15.29 -3.31 3.48
CA GLU A 92 -14.42 -3.85 4.52
C GLU A 92 -13.04 -3.22 4.41
N LEU A 93 -12.61 -2.54 5.47
CA LEU A 93 -11.28 -1.97 5.59
C LEU A 93 -10.42 -2.87 6.47
N THR A 94 -9.23 -3.23 5.99
CA THR A 94 -8.18 -3.86 6.80
C THR A 94 -7.01 -2.89 6.90
N LEU A 95 -6.74 -2.40 8.10
CA LEU A 95 -5.66 -1.46 8.41
C LEU A 95 -4.48 -2.17 9.04
N PHE A 96 -3.30 -1.75 8.63
CA PHE A 96 -2.02 -2.19 9.18
C PHE A 96 -1.39 -1.08 10.05
N PRO A 97 -0.46 -1.41 10.96
CA PRO A 97 0.14 -0.44 11.87
C PRO A 97 0.88 0.69 11.14
N ASP A 98 1.39 0.41 9.94
CA ASP A 98 2.09 1.33 9.05
C ASP A 98 1.14 2.25 8.22
N ALA A 99 -0.14 2.30 8.59
CA ALA A 99 -1.19 3.07 7.93
C ALA A 99 -1.50 2.62 6.48
N ARG A 100 -1.06 1.43 6.05
CA ARG A 100 -1.61 0.82 4.84
C ARG A 100 -3.02 0.32 5.10
N ALA A 101 -3.88 0.44 4.10
CA ALA A 101 -5.22 -0.12 4.11
C ALA A 101 -5.46 -1.01 2.90
N ILE A 102 -6.22 -2.06 3.09
CA ILE A 102 -6.91 -2.77 2.01
C ILE A 102 -8.40 -2.50 2.16
N ILE A 103 -9.01 -1.96 1.12
CA ILE A 103 -10.43 -1.62 1.07
C ILE A 103 -11.09 -2.58 0.10
N LYS A 104 -11.90 -3.50 0.61
CA LYS A 104 -12.73 -4.39 -0.21
C LYS A 104 -14.11 -3.77 -0.43
N GLY A 105 -14.72 -4.10 -1.56
CA GLY A 105 -16.03 -3.59 -1.98
C GLY A 105 -15.94 -2.57 -3.12
N THR A 106 -14.73 -2.25 -3.60
CA THR A 106 -14.50 -1.42 -4.78
C THR A 106 -13.17 -1.76 -5.44
N ASP A 107 -13.12 -1.61 -6.77
CA ASP A 107 -11.91 -1.64 -7.60
C ASP A 107 -11.50 -0.24 -8.08
N ASP A 108 -12.29 0.80 -7.75
CA ASP A 108 -12.01 2.20 -8.05
C ASP A 108 -11.11 2.82 -6.98
N GLU A 109 -9.93 3.23 -7.40
CA GLU A 109 -8.93 3.84 -6.54
C GLU A 109 -9.38 5.17 -5.91
N GLN A 110 -10.19 5.97 -6.61
CA GLN A 110 -10.70 7.24 -6.08
C GLN A 110 -11.73 7.00 -4.98
N VAL A 111 -12.61 6.02 -5.16
CA VAL A 111 -13.58 5.61 -4.16
C VAL A 111 -12.86 5.09 -2.92
N ALA A 112 -11.87 4.21 -3.11
CA ALA A 112 -11.05 3.68 -2.01
C ALA A 112 -10.33 4.80 -1.24
N ARG A 113 -9.69 5.74 -1.93
CA ARG A 113 -9.02 6.90 -1.28
C ARG A 113 -10.01 7.75 -0.49
N SER A 114 -11.21 7.97 -1.01
CA SER A 114 -12.26 8.75 -0.35
C SER A 114 -12.75 8.06 0.93
N ILE A 115 -12.96 6.74 0.89
CA ILE A 115 -13.32 5.92 2.05
C ILE A 115 -12.22 5.97 3.12
N TYR A 116 -10.96 5.80 2.70
CA TYR A 116 -9.81 5.88 3.60
C TYR A 116 -9.74 7.25 4.30
N ALA A 117 -9.84 8.34 3.53
CA ALA A 117 -9.82 9.71 4.06
C ALA A 117 -10.98 9.97 5.02
N ARG A 118 -12.19 9.48 4.72
CA ARG A 118 -13.40 9.66 5.52
C ARG A 118 -13.29 9.02 6.90
N TYR A 119 -12.78 7.79 6.98
CA TYR A 119 -12.83 7.01 8.23
C TYR A 119 -11.52 7.07 9.03
N ILE A 120 -10.37 7.10 8.36
CA ILE A 120 -9.06 7.01 9.03
C ILE A 120 -8.48 8.39 9.33
N GLY A 121 -8.88 9.39 8.53
CA GLY A 121 -8.30 10.73 8.57
C GLY A 121 -7.03 10.80 7.73
N MET A 122 -6.92 11.83 6.90
CA MET A 122 -5.72 12.12 6.12
C MET A 122 -4.52 12.45 7.00
#